data_AF-A0AAP2Z5E0-F1
#
_entry.id   AF-A0AAP2Z5E0-F1
#
_cell.length_a   1.000
_cell.length_b   1.000
_cell.length_c   1.000
_cell.angle_alpha   90.00
_cell.angle_beta   90.00
_cell.angle_gamma   90.00
#
_symmetry.space_group_name_H-M   'P 1'
#
loop_
_entity.id
_entity.type
_entity.pdbx_description
1 polymer ?
#
loop_
_entity_poly.entity_id
_entity_poly.type
_entity_poly.pdbx_seq_one_letter_code
_entity_poly.pdbx_strand_id
1 'polypeptide(L)'
;MSNTIRSQMNRRRLMQVLGASGAVAVAGCLGGDDDTDDTGAGTDDSATNTDDMSDDDHEDEQTDADDDEGDEDEDVADQPTLQRLVDLFDDQLFNDDQLEIDGERGSYTPAHVWKWVSEETFIALHLDNPNPEDAENLRYIVIGKKGVFTEESQPDEEFTHFHKRDAEGWEAGHGGDSVDDEGYWLTHIAVDDFEMPWGEVEVGVDYGFMPTPPEEGSEGTGTFEVGSEGSLSDTDRDALLELFADNWTNNDQREIDGELRAYTPAHVWWEPPTENDSDTIVFLHFDDPNPEEANDLIYFGMGQAGNFTNDDNPNQDDFSHFHKSEADSWDAGHGGSSADDEGYWLVHHAVRDLEMPWGDVDIGVDRNFMPTPTDD
;
A
#
# COMPACT_ATOMS: atom_id res chain seq x y z
N MET A 1 -14.49 0.98 -31.80
CA MET A 1 -13.84 -0.30 -32.19
C MET A 1 -12.58 -0.36 -31.33
N SER A 2 -12.23 -1.45 -30.65
CA SER A 2 -12.74 -2.82 -30.74
C SER A 2 -12.80 -3.50 -29.36
N ASN A 3 -13.91 -4.18 -29.04
CA ASN A 3 -14.02 -4.99 -27.81
C ASN A 3 -13.13 -6.24 -27.96
N THR A 4 -11.84 -6.14 -27.63
CA THR A 4 -10.87 -7.22 -27.90
C THR A 4 -9.82 -7.41 -26.80
N ILE A 5 -9.57 -6.41 -25.95
CA ILE A 5 -8.50 -6.45 -24.92
C ILE A 5 -8.85 -7.32 -23.71
N ARG A 6 -10.11 -7.30 -23.22
CA ARG A 6 -10.64 -8.05 -22.05
C ARG A 6 -10.60 -9.61 -22.13
N SER A 7 -9.71 -10.21 -22.91
CA SER A 7 -9.62 -11.66 -23.13
C SER A 7 -8.24 -12.27 -22.88
N GLN A 8 -7.19 -11.51 -22.55
CA GLN A 8 -5.82 -12.04 -22.48
C GLN A 8 -5.16 -12.06 -21.09
N MET A 9 -5.43 -11.10 -20.20
CA MET A 9 -4.70 -11.00 -18.92
C MET A 9 -5.09 -12.10 -17.91
N ASN A 10 -6.38 -12.43 -17.81
CA ASN A 10 -6.97 -13.23 -16.73
C ASN A 10 -6.68 -14.76 -16.78
N ARG A 11 -5.48 -15.24 -17.18
CA ARG A 11 -5.08 -16.67 -17.17
C ARG A 11 -3.56 -16.95 -17.08
N ARG A 12 -2.93 -16.83 -15.90
CA ARG A 12 -1.60 -17.48 -15.69
C ARG A 12 -1.11 -17.87 -14.27
N ARG A 13 -1.98 -18.19 -13.29
CA ARG A 13 -1.53 -18.94 -12.08
C ARG A 13 -1.22 -20.42 -12.43
N LEU A 14 0.04 -20.77 -12.72
CA LEU A 14 0.52 -22.16 -12.78
C LEU A 14 2.05 -22.32 -12.58
N MET A 15 2.44 -22.85 -11.42
CA MET A 15 3.74 -23.43 -11.01
C MET A 15 4.97 -23.31 -11.93
N GLN A 16 6.10 -22.87 -11.35
CA GLN A 16 7.41 -23.46 -11.63
C GLN A 16 8.22 -23.69 -10.35
N VAL A 17 8.97 -24.79 -10.31
CA VAL A 17 9.68 -25.29 -9.11
C VAL A 17 11.16 -25.52 -9.45
N LEU A 18 12.04 -24.88 -8.67
CA LEU A 18 13.46 -25.16 -8.42
C LEU A 18 14.33 -25.67 -9.59
N GLY A 19 15.27 -24.82 -10.04
CA GLY A 19 16.23 -25.13 -11.11
C GLY A 19 17.64 -24.54 -10.93
N ALA A 20 18.23 -24.67 -9.74
CA ALA A 20 19.50 -24.01 -9.38
C ALA A 20 20.69 -24.31 -10.33
N SER A 21 21.37 -23.25 -10.81
CA SER A 21 22.68 -23.29 -11.50
C SER A 21 23.30 -21.89 -11.55
N GLY A 22 23.96 -21.47 -10.47
CA GLY A 22 24.45 -20.09 -10.33
C GLY A 22 25.74 -19.75 -11.10
N ALA A 23 25.96 -18.44 -11.28
CA ALA A 23 27.23 -17.85 -11.69
C ALA A 23 27.46 -16.56 -10.89
N VAL A 24 28.60 -16.45 -10.20
CA VAL A 24 28.88 -15.30 -9.31
C VAL A 24 29.57 -14.17 -10.08
N ALA A 25 29.04 -12.96 -9.97
CA ALA A 25 29.73 -11.70 -10.28
C ALA A 25 30.01 -10.95 -8.97
N VAL A 26 31.17 -10.27 -8.87
CA VAL A 26 31.59 -9.58 -7.63
C VAL A 26 32.05 -8.16 -7.90
N ALA A 27 31.39 -7.20 -7.25
CA ALA A 27 31.93 -5.87 -6.97
C ALA A 27 31.30 -5.34 -5.66
N GLY A 28 32.05 -4.91 -4.64
CA GLY A 28 33.50 -5.06 -4.45
C GLY A 28 34.03 -4.27 -3.25
N CYS A 29 34.43 -4.95 -2.17
CA CYS A 29 34.99 -4.34 -0.96
C CYS A 29 36.41 -4.81 -0.63
N LEU A 30 37.14 -4.00 0.16
CA LEU A 30 38.60 -4.04 0.31
C LEU A 30 39.08 -4.52 1.69
N GLY A 31 39.54 -5.78 1.76
CA GLY A 31 40.34 -6.34 2.87
C GLY A 31 39.57 -6.66 4.17
N GLY A 32 40.10 -7.49 5.07
CA GLY A 32 41.30 -8.33 4.95
C GLY A 32 41.86 -8.79 6.30
N ASP A 33 42.15 -10.09 6.42
CA ASP A 33 42.98 -10.78 7.44
C ASP A 33 42.46 -10.75 8.92
N ASP A 34 42.41 -11.83 9.71
CA ASP A 34 42.62 -13.29 9.49
C ASP A 34 42.10 -14.10 10.73
N ASP A 35 42.31 -15.44 10.74
CA ASP A 35 42.11 -16.43 11.85
C ASP A 35 40.64 -16.78 12.27
N THR A 36 40.10 -18.02 12.22
CA THR A 36 40.49 -19.41 12.64
C THR A 36 40.47 -19.66 14.17
N ASP A 37 40.13 -20.83 14.77
CA ASP A 37 39.57 -22.16 14.37
C ASP A 37 38.25 -22.39 15.20
N ASP A 38 37.50 -23.51 15.31
CA ASP A 38 37.65 -24.96 15.03
C ASP A 38 36.24 -25.58 14.74
N THR A 39 36.17 -26.91 14.64
CA THR A 39 35.04 -27.79 14.28
C THR A 39 34.17 -28.28 15.46
N GLY A 40 32.99 -28.85 15.15
CA GLY A 40 32.18 -29.61 16.12
C GLY A 40 31.18 -30.55 15.45
N ALA A 41 31.36 -31.87 15.56
CA ALA A 41 30.50 -32.89 14.95
C ALA A 41 30.17 -34.06 15.90
N GLY A 42 28.95 -34.58 15.79
CA GLY A 42 28.46 -35.83 16.40
C GLY A 42 27.13 -36.23 15.75
N THR A 43 26.72 -37.50 15.55
CA THR A 43 26.75 -38.71 16.40
C THR A 43 25.88 -38.57 17.66
N ASP A 44 24.95 -39.48 18.01
CA ASP A 44 24.72 -40.83 17.46
C ASP A 44 23.30 -41.37 17.80
N ASP A 45 22.73 -42.13 16.85
CA ASP A 45 22.14 -43.49 16.98
C ASP A 45 21.02 -43.87 18.00
N SER A 46 20.43 -45.06 17.77
CA SER A 46 19.39 -45.78 18.56
C SER A 46 17.97 -45.18 18.55
N ALA A 47 16.89 -45.77 18.00
CA ALA A 47 16.48 -47.17 17.70
C ALA A 47 15.88 -47.99 18.86
N THR A 48 14.86 -48.81 18.52
CA THR A 48 14.18 -49.90 19.28
C THR A 48 13.09 -49.46 20.31
N ASN A 49 11.99 -50.20 20.55
CA ASN A 49 11.53 -51.50 20.01
C ASN A 49 10.01 -51.80 20.21
N THR A 50 9.49 -52.75 19.40
CA THR A 50 8.40 -53.75 19.65
C THR A 50 7.00 -53.35 20.15
N ASP A 51 5.98 -53.84 19.41
CA ASP A 51 4.94 -54.86 19.79
C ASP A 51 4.37 -54.85 21.24
N ASP A 52 3.07 -55.06 21.48
CA ASP A 52 2.20 -56.17 21.01
C ASP A 52 0.69 -55.82 21.13
N MET A 53 -0.21 -56.69 20.66
CA MET A 53 -1.69 -56.51 20.69
C MET A 53 -2.39 -57.21 21.87
N SER A 54 -3.50 -56.63 22.34
CA SER A 54 -4.60 -57.37 23.01
C SER A 54 -5.92 -56.61 22.95
N ASP A 55 -7.00 -57.28 22.55
CA ASP A 55 -8.37 -56.77 22.56
C ASP A 55 -8.94 -56.63 23.98
N ASP A 56 -9.93 -55.75 24.17
CA ASP A 56 -11.08 -56.05 25.04
C ASP A 56 -12.30 -55.20 24.61
N ASP A 57 -13.51 -55.77 24.66
CA ASP A 57 -14.76 -55.10 24.26
C ASP A 57 -15.29 -54.20 25.40
N HIS A 58 -15.84 -53.03 25.04
CA HIS A 58 -16.89 -52.40 25.87
C HIS A 58 -17.83 -51.51 25.02
N GLU A 59 -19.08 -51.95 24.91
CA GLU A 59 -20.22 -51.07 24.61
C GLU A 59 -20.53 -50.23 25.85
N ASP A 60 -20.79 -48.92 25.71
CA ASP A 60 -21.79 -48.22 26.56
C ASP A 60 -22.19 -46.83 25.99
N GLU A 61 -23.44 -46.49 26.26
CA GLU A 61 -24.08 -45.14 26.26
C GLU A 61 -23.66 -44.11 25.19
N GLN A 62 -24.28 -44.20 24.01
CA GLN A 62 -24.48 -43.05 23.12
C GLN A 62 -25.33 -41.99 23.83
N THR A 63 -24.71 -40.91 24.29
CA THR A 63 -25.38 -39.63 24.55
C THR A 63 -25.03 -38.66 23.45
N ASP A 64 -26.04 -38.26 22.68
CA ASP A 64 -25.88 -37.22 21.67
C ASP A 64 -25.57 -35.91 22.41
N ALA A 65 -24.31 -35.48 22.35
CA ALA A 65 -23.90 -34.14 22.74
C ALA A 65 -24.32 -33.16 21.64
N ASP A 66 -24.63 -31.92 22.02
CA ASP A 66 -24.76 -30.84 21.05
C ASP A 66 -23.34 -30.52 20.53
N ASP A 67 -22.98 -31.01 19.35
CA ASP A 67 -21.76 -30.65 18.63
C ASP A 67 -21.88 -29.20 18.12
N ASP A 68 -21.76 -28.26 19.06
CA ASP A 68 -21.59 -26.82 18.85
C ASP A 68 -20.10 -26.51 18.65
N GLU A 69 -19.48 -27.23 17.72
CA GLU A 69 -18.21 -26.85 17.08
C GLU A 69 -18.60 -25.99 15.85
N GLY A 70 -18.37 -24.68 15.81
CA GLY A 70 -17.56 -23.84 16.69
C GLY A 70 -16.41 -23.28 15.89
N ASP A 71 -16.62 -22.08 15.38
CA ASP A 71 -15.72 -21.28 14.54
C ASP A 71 -15.33 -21.97 13.21
N GLU A 72 -16.02 -21.57 12.14
CA GLU A 72 -15.54 -21.81 10.77
C GLU A 72 -14.29 -20.93 10.57
N ASP A 73 -13.09 -21.54 10.69
CA ASP A 73 -11.85 -20.98 10.15
C ASP A 73 -12.04 -20.80 8.62
N GLU A 74 -12.60 -19.67 8.19
CA GLU A 74 -12.60 -19.29 6.77
C GLU A 74 -11.14 -19.22 6.30
N ASP A 75 -10.80 -19.96 5.24
CA ASP A 75 -9.46 -19.95 4.65
C ASP A 75 -9.15 -18.52 4.20
N VAL A 76 -8.36 -17.76 4.99
CA VAL A 76 -8.03 -16.34 4.76
C VAL A 76 -7.42 -16.09 3.37
N ALA A 77 -6.89 -17.13 2.73
CA ALA A 77 -6.40 -17.12 1.36
C ALA A 77 -7.50 -17.02 0.25
N ASP A 78 -8.77 -17.30 0.57
CA ASP A 78 -9.93 -17.18 -0.33
C ASP A 78 -10.70 -15.85 -0.16
N GLN A 79 -10.36 -15.02 0.84
CA GLN A 79 -10.91 -13.66 0.99
C GLN A 79 -10.44 -12.71 -0.13
N PRO A 80 -11.25 -11.71 -0.53
CA PRO A 80 -10.83 -10.66 -1.46
C PRO A 80 -9.64 -9.84 -0.94
N THR A 81 -8.73 -9.40 -1.82
CA THR A 81 -7.58 -8.56 -1.47
C THR A 81 -7.98 -7.30 -0.69
N LEU A 82 -9.12 -6.69 -1.03
CA LEU A 82 -9.64 -5.51 -0.31
C LEU A 82 -9.95 -5.81 1.16
N GLN A 83 -10.60 -6.95 1.47
CA GLN A 83 -10.89 -7.31 2.86
C GLN A 83 -9.62 -7.63 3.64
N ARG A 84 -8.67 -8.34 3.03
CA ARG A 84 -7.36 -8.61 3.64
C ARG A 84 -6.55 -7.32 3.88
N LEU A 85 -6.80 -6.27 3.11
CA LEU A 85 -6.24 -4.93 3.34
C LEU A 85 -7.02 -4.16 4.42
N VAL A 86 -8.34 -4.31 4.52
CA VAL A 86 -9.16 -3.80 5.64
C VAL A 86 -8.68 -4.38 6.97
N ASP A 87 -8.53 -5.70 7.06
CA ASP A 87 -8.05 -6.41 8.25
C ASP A 87 -6.60 -6.06 8.61
N LEU A 88 -5.78 -5.65 7.63
CA LEU A 88 -4.40 -5.22 7.84
C LEU A 88 -4.29 -3.73 8.24
N PHE A 89 -5.25 -2.89 7.86
CA PHE A 89 -5.24 -1.44 8.13
C PHE A 89 -5.98 -1.12 9.45
N ASP A 90 -5.55 -1.78 10.53
CA ASP A 90 -6.20 -1.77 11.85
C ASP A 90 -5.70 -0.69 12.84
N ASP A 91 -4.90 0.28 12.41
CA ASP A 91 -4.25 1.22 13.35
C ASP A 91 -5.22 2.27 13.91
N GLN A 92 -5.32 2.31 15.24
CA GLN A 92 -6.22 3.22 15.96
C GLN A 92 -5.64 4.65 16.04
N LEU A 93 -5.93 5.47 15.02
CA LEU A 93 -5.49 6.88 14.95
C LEU A 93 -6.31 7.85 15.83
N PHE A 94 -7.58 7.55 16.08
CA PHE A 94 -8.56 8.50 16.65
C PHE A 94 -9.04 8.07 18.05
N ASN A 95 -9.83 8.91 18.73
CA ASN A 95 -10.47 8.50 19.98
C ASN A 95 -11.66 7.54 19.79
N ASP A 96 -12.05 6.85 20.86
CA ASP A 96 -13.18 5.91 20.91
C ASP A 96 -14.51 6.49 20.36
N ASP A 97 -14.75 7.79 20.57
CA ASP A 97 -16.00 8.44 20.21
C ASP A 97 -16.14 8.68 18.68
N GLN A 98 -15.03 8.68 17.94
CA GLN A 98 -15.02 8.81 16.47
C GLN A 98 -15.20 7.48 15.73
N LEU A 99 -15.33 6.35 16.45
CA LEU A 99 -15.64 5.02 15.90
C LEU A 99 -17.15 4.71 15.84
N GLU A 100 -18.04 5.71 16.02
CA GLU A 100 -19.49 5.48 15.97
C GLU A 100 -19.98 5.37 14.51
N ILE A 101 -20.52 4.20 14.13
CA ILE A 101 -21.13 3.91 12.83
C ILE A 101 -22.61 3.57 13.07
N ASP A 102 -23.53 4.31 12.42
CA ASP A 102 -25.00 4.15 12.53
C ASP A 102 -25.59 4.15 13.98
N GLY A 103 -24.83 4.64 14.96
CA GLY A 103 -25.22 4.68 16.38
C GLY A 103 -24.74 3.48 17.21
N GLU A 104 -23.91 2.61 16.64
CA GLU A 104 -23.17 1.55 17.34
C GLU A 104 -21.65 1.81 17.25
N ARG A 105 -20.88 1.32 18.23
CA ARG A 105 -19.42 1.51 18.23
C ARG A 105 -18.77 0.43 17.35
N GLY A 106 -18.14 0.84 16.27
CA GLY A 106 -17.33 -0.02 15.41
C GLY A 106 -15.91 -0.28 15.95
N SER A 107 -15.19 -1.10 15.20
CA SER A 107 -13.73 -1.26 15.22
C SER A 107 -13.01 -0.12 14.50
N TYR A 108 -13.63 0.41 13.44
CA TYR A 108 -13.05 1.39 12.51
C TYR A 108 -13.80 2.72 12.52
N THR A 109 -13.17 3.75 11.94
CA THR A 109 -13.83 5.02 11.61
C THR A 109 -14.73 4.86 10.38
N PRO A 110 -15.83 5.64 10.24
CA PRO A 110 -16.76 5.52 9.11
C PRO A 110 -16.04 5.57 7.74
N ALA A 111 -16.19 4.50 6.95
CA ALA A 111 -15.58 4.29 5.63
C ALA A 111 -14.04 4.33 5.53
N HIS A 112 -13.30 4.35 6.66
CA HIS A 112 -11.84 4.49 6.64
C HIS A 112 -11.11 3.51 7.55
N VAL A 113 -10.01 2.95 7.04
CA VAL A 113 -9.06 2.06 7.71
C VAL A 113 -7.63 2.56 7.47
N TRP A 114 -6.71 2.38 8.43
CA TRP A 114 -5.44 3.13 8.49
C TRP A 114 -4.22 2.25 8.87
N LYS A 115 -3.03 2.60 8.37
CA LYS A 115 -1.74 1.98 8.77
C LYS A 115 -0.62 3.02 8.85
N TRP A 116 0.07 3.11 9.98
CA TRP A 116 1.29 3.89 10.13
C TRP A 116 2.38 3.36 9.21
N VAL A 117 3.07 4.28 8.54
CA VAL A 117 4.21 3.99 7.64
C VAL A 117 5.46 4.79 7.98
N SER A 118 5.37 5.72 8.95
CA SER A 118 6.51 6.36 9.62
C SER A 118 6.11 6.84 11.03
N GLU A 119 7.01 7.53 11.75
CA GLU A 119 6.70 8.20 13.02
C GLU A 119 5.75 9.42 12.86
N GLU A 120 5.59 9.96 11.65
CA GLU A 120 4.76 11.15 11.37
C GLU A 120 3.59 10.91 10.40
N THR A 121 3.55 9.79 9.70
CA THR A 121 2.60 9.54 8.58
C THR A 121 1.97 8.15 8.56
N PHE A 122 0.74 8.11 8.05
CA PHE A 122 0.00 6.88 7.75
C PHE A 122 -0.59 6.93 6.35
N ILE A 123 -0.98 5.76 5.86
CA ILE A 123 -1.83 5.58 4.67
C ILE A 123 -3.21 5.12 5.15
N ALA A 124 -4.27 5.58 4.47
CA ALA A 124 -5.63 5.09 4.68
C ALA A 124 -6.27 4.60 3.38
N LEU A 125 -7.23 3.69 3.53
CA LEU A 125 -8.16 3.29 2.46
C LEU A 125 -9.51 3.96 2.76
N HIS A 126 -10.00 4.81 1.86
CA HIS A 126 -11.37 5.37 1.92
C HIS A 126 -12.25 4.54 0.99
N LEU A 127 -13.22 3.86 1.57
CA LEU A 127 -14.00 2.80 0.96
C LEU A 127 -15.37 3.28 0.47
N ASP A 128 -16.07 2.46 -0.29
CA ASP A 128 -17.39 2.81 -0.82
C ASP A 128 -18.53 2.77 0.21
N ASN A 129 -18.33 2.05 1.33
CA ASN A 129 -19.30 1.77 2.38
C ASN A 129 -18.86 2.36 3.76
N PRO A 130 -19.75 2.99 4.54
CA PRO A 130 -19.49 3.39 5.93
C PRO A 130 -18.99 2.28 6.87
N ASN A 131 -19.34 1.01 6.64
CA ASN A 131 -18.68 -0.12 7.30
C ASN A 131 -17.61 -0.73 6.37
N PRO A 132 -16.31 -0.69 6.74
CA PRO A 132 -15.24 -1.31 5.94
C PRO A 132 -15.45 -2.79 5.61
N GLU A 133 -16.06 -3.56 6.52
CA GLU A 133 -16.32 -5.00 6.33
C GLU A 133 -17.44 -5.30 5.31
N ASP A 134 -18.25 -4.29 4.96
CA ASP A 134 -19.30 -4.37 3.92
C ASP A 134 -18.89 -3.62 2.63
N ALA A 135 -17.60 -3.26 2.46
CA ALA A 135 -17.12 -2.52 1.30
C ALA A 135 -16.91 -3.42 0.07
N GLU A 136 -17.32 -2.95 -1.11
CA GLU A 136 -17.05 -3.64 -2.39
C GLU A 136 -15.94 -2.94 -3.19
N ASN A 137 -15.71 -1.63 -3.00
CA ASN A 137 -14.82 -0.82 -3.83
C ASN A 137 -13.96 0.16 -3.00
N LEU A 138 -12.76 0.45 -3.52
CA LEU A 138 -11.91 1.54 -3.04
C LEU A 138 -12.30 2.84 -3.77
N ARG A 139 -12.42 3.97 -3.05
CA ARG A 139 -12.67 5.30 -3.63
C ARG A 139 -11.42 6.18 -3.62
N TYR A 140 -10.75 6.28 -2.47
CA TYR A 140 -9.50 7.01 -2.36
C TYR A 140 -8.46 6.19 -1.59
N ILE A 141 -7.19 6.43 -1.90
CA ILE A 141 -6.12 6.30 -0.91
C ILE A 141 -5.92 7.68 -0.27
N VAL A 142 -5.65 7.71 1.03
CA VAL A 142 -5.40 8.93 1.80
C VAL A 142 -3.99 8.86 2.38
N ILE A 143 -3.24 9.95 2.33
CA ILE A 143 -2.00 10.09 3.11
C ILE A 143 -2.26 11.15 4.17
N GLY A 144 -1.99 10.80 5.43
CA GLY A 144 -2.06 11.74 6.54
C GLY A 144 -0.70 12.01 7.15
N LYS A 145 -0.42 13.27 7.47
CA LYS A 145 0.71 13.70 8.31
C LYS A 145 0.19 14.29 9.62
N LYS A 146 0.83 13.95 10.74
CA LYS A 146 0.59 14.60 12.05
C LYS A 146 0.77 16.12 11.95
N GLY A 147 -0.05 16.87 12.69
CA GLY A 147 0.12 18.31 12.83
C GLY A 147 -0.87 18.97 13.80
N VAL A 148 -0.96 20.28 13.69
CA VAL A 148 -1.98 21.10 14.35
C VAL A 148 -2.75 21.93 13.32
N PHE A 149 -3.91 22.47 13.68
CA PHE A 149 -4.77 23.21 12.75
C PHE A 149 -4.28 24.64 12.46
N THR A 150 -3.17 24.75 11.73
CA THR A 150 -2.52 26.01 11.32
C THR A 150 -2.05 25.99 9.87
N GLU A 151 -1.87 27.17 9.28
CA GLU A 151 -1.25 27.32 7.95
C GLU A 151 0.24 26.91 7.97
N GLU A 152 0.95 27.14 9.08
CA GLU A 152 2.36 26.70 9.23
C GLU A 152 2.53 25.18 9.38
N SER A 153 1.47 24.44 9.76
CA SER A 153 1.50 22.97 9.91
C SER A 153 0.89 22.21 8.73
N GLN A 154 0.23 22.88 7.79
CA GLN A 154 -0.25 22.25 6.55
C GLN A 154 0.96 21.97 5.64
N PRO A 155 1.21 20.72 5.18
CA PRO A 155 2.46 20.39 4.48
C PRO A 155 2.61 21.06 3.10
N ASP A 156 1.61 20.92 2.22
CA ASP A 156 1.52 21.55 0.90
C ASP A 156 0.04 21.67 0.45
N GLU A 157 -0.22 22.20 -0.75
CA GLU A 157 -1.57 22.54 -1.22
C GLU A 157 -2.51 21.34 -1.47
N GLU A 158 -1.98 20.11 -1.66
CA GLU A 158 -2.82 18.89 -1.72
C GLU A 158 -3.41 18.45 -0.36
N PHE A 159 -2.85 18.90 0.77
CA PHE A 159 -3.32 18.55 2.11
C PHE A 159 -4.52 19.42 2.53
N THR A 160 -5.61 19.31 1.78
CA THR A 160 -6.78 20.22 1.85
C THR A 160 -7.68 19.99 3.06
N HIS A 161 -7.59 18.82 3.70
CA HIS A 161 -8.45 18.41 4.82
C HIS A 161 -7.64 18.20 6.10
N PHE A 162 -8.23 18.52 7.25
CA PHE A 162 -7.69 18.26 8.57
C PHE A 162 -8.70 17.50 9.43
N HIS A 163 -8.24 16.51 10.18
CA HIS A 163 -9.06 15.79 11.15
C HIS A 163 -8.41 15.81 12.54
N LYS A 164 -9.09 16.35 13.54
CA LYS A 164 -8.67 16.28 14.95
C LYS A 164 -8.52 14.83 15.39
N ARG A 165 -7.52 14.55 16.21
CA ARG A 165 -7.33 13.23 16.83
C ARG A 165 -8.45 12.89 17.81
N ASP A 166 -8.91 13.89 18.57
CA ASP A 166 -9.92 13.76 19.63
C ASP A 166 -11.14 14.65 19.33
N ALA A 167 -12.33 14.05 19.19
CA ALA A 167 -13.60 14.77 19.00
C ALA A 167 -14.80 14.05 19.63
N GLU A 168 -15.92 14.77 19.81
CA GLU A 168 -17.22 14.19 20.24
C GLU A 168 -17.98 13.61 19.02
N GLY A 169 -17.39 12.61 18.34
CA GLY A 169 -17.93 11.98 17.13
C GLY A 169 -17.21 12.37 15.83
N TRP A 170 -17.27 11.51 14.80
CA TRP A 170 -16.55 11.66 13.51
C TRP A 170 -16.77 13.04 12.86
N GLU A 171 -18.03 13.42 12.64
CA GLU A 171 -18.44 14.73 12.06
C GLU A 171 -17.91 15.95 12.86
N ALA A 172 -17.56 15.78 14.14
CA ALA A 172 -17.00 16.84 14.98
C ALA A 172 -15.47 16.91 14.90
N GLY A 173 -14.81 15.95 14.24
CA GLY A 173 -13.36 15.89 14.02
C GLY A 173 -12.87 16.72 12.83
N HIS A 174 -13.70 16.98 11.82
CA HIS A 174 -13.34 17.78 10.65
C HIS A 174 -12.94 19.23 11.00
N GLY A 175 -11.74 19.65 10.56
CA GLY A 175 -11.14 20.96 10.85
C GLY A 175 -10.75 21.14 12.33
N GLY A 176 -10.28 22.34 12.69
CA GLY A 176 -9.99 22.70 14.09
C GLY A 176 -10.86 23.84 14.60
N ASP A 177 -11.10 23.85 15.92
CA ASP A 177 -11.70 24.94 16.67
C ASP A 177 -10.62 25.92 17.21
N SER A 178 -9.36 25.48 17.30
CA SER A 178 -8.21 26.29 17.70
C SER A 178 -6.90 25.94 16.98
N VAL A 179 -5.95 26.87 16.98
CA VAL A 179 -4.61 26.73 16.37
C VAL A 179 -3.69 25.73 17.09
N ASP A 180 -4.07 25.27 18.30
CA ASP A 180 -3.34 24.27 19.07
C ASP A 180 -4.01 22.87 19.00
N ASP A 181 -5.04 22.69 18.15
CA ASP A 181 -5.80 21.43 18.07
C ASP A 181 -4.97 20.34 17.37
N GLU A 182 -4.66 19.26 18.11
CA GLU A 182 -3.89 18.10 17.63
C GLU A 182 -4.69 17.22 16.66
N GLY A 183 -4.11 16.89 15.50
CA GLY A 183 -4.76 16.07 14.48
C GLY A 183 -3.88 15.77 13.28
N TYR A 184 -4.52 15.49 12.14
CA TYR A 184 -3.85 15.01 10.94
C TYR A 184 -4.26 15.83 9.72
N TRP A 185 -3.28 16.35 8.97
CA TRP A 185 -3.48 16.92 7.65
C TRP A 185 -3.53 15.78 6.64
N LEU A 186 -4.56 15.74 5.79
CA LEU A 186 -4.88 14.65 4.87
C LEU A 186 -4.91 15.14 3.41
N THR A 187 -4.18 14.45 2.53
CA THR A 187 -4.40 14.51 1.07
C THR A 187 -5.18 13.27 0.62
N HIS A 188 -6.12 13.45 -0.30
CA HIS A 188 -7.03 12.41 -0.79
C HIS A 188 -6.77 12.16 -2.29
N ILE A 189 -6.57 10.89 -2.64
CA ILE A 189 -6.11 10.45 -3.96
C ILE A 189 -7.15 9.46 -4.52
N ALA A 190 -8.03 9.95 -5.40
CA ALA A 190 -9.11 9.18 -6.00
C ALA A 190 -8.57 8.14 -6.99
N VAL A 191 -9.01 6.88 -6.85
CA VAL A 191 -8.58 5.75 -7.71
C VAL A 191 -9.56 5.44 -8.86
N ASP A 192 -10.70 6.11 -8.90
CA ASP A 192 -11.78 5.95 -9.90
C ASP A 192 -12.53 7.28 -10.08
N ASP A 193 -13.36 7.40 -11.13
CA ASP A 193 -14.25 8.55 -11.35
C ASP A 193 -15.62 8.33 -10.65
N PHE A 194 -16.07 9.25 -9.78
CA PHE A 194 -17.37 9.08 -9.07
C PHE A 194 -18.06 10.40 -8.64
N GLU A 195 -19.34 10.34 -8.26
CA GLU A 195 -20.13 11.49 -7.77
C GLU A 195 -20.22 11.50 -6.24
N MET A 196 -19.59 12.49 -5.60
CA MET A 196 -19.68 12.77 -4.17
C MET A 196 -20.67 13.91 -3.86
N PRO A 197 -21.10 14.11 -2.60
CA PRO A 197 -22.02 15.20 -2.23
C PRO A 197 -21.54 16.62 -2.56
N TRP A 198 -20.24 16.81 -2.85
CA TRP A 198 -19.65 18.08 -3.30
C TRP A 198 -19.53 18.23 -4.82
N GLY A 199 -19.46 17.14 -5.59
CA GLY A 199 -19.29 17.18 -7.04
C GLY A 199 -18.87 15.86 -7.68
N GLU A 200 -18.58 15.95 -8.97
CA GLU A 200 -17.88 14.93 -9.78
C GLU A 200 -16.40 14.93 -9.35
N VAL A 201 -15.85 13.75 -9.09
CA VAL A 201 -14.45 13.49 -8.70
C VAL A 201 -13.81 12.69 -9.83
N GLU A 202 -12.62 13.10 -10.26
CA GLU A 202 -11.84 12.49 -11.35
C GLU A 202 -10.59 11.80 -10.75
N VAL A 203 -10.09 10.74 -11.40
CA VAL A 203 -8.87 10.00 -11.00
C VAL A 203 -7.67 10.93 -10.74
N GLY A 204 -7.10 10.88 -9.53
CA GLY A 204 -5.95 11.70 -9.11
C GLY A 204 -6.13 12.38 -7.75
N VAL A 205 -5.37 13.45 -7.50
CA VAL A 205 -5.41 14.21 -6.23
C VAL A 205 -6.66 15.09 -6.15
N ASP A 206 -7.56 14.83 -5.19
CA ASP A 206 -8.78 15.61 -4.98
C ASP A 206 -8.51 16.86 -4.10
N TYR A 207 -7.99 17.91 -4.73
CA TYR A 207 -7.92 19.26 -4.15
C TYR A 207 -9.30 19.87 -3.78
N GLY A 208 -10.40 19.20 -4.13
CA GLY A 208 -11.77 19.53 -3.75
C GLY A 208 -12.31 18.75 -2.54
N PHE A 209 -11.55 17.82 -1.96
CA PHE A 209 -12.03 16.96 -0.88
C PHE A 209 -12.32 17.75 0.41
N MET A 210 -13.61 17.96 0.70
CA MET A 210 -14.15 18.59 1.92
C MET A 210 -13.22 19.63 2.60
N PRO A 211 -12.77 20.71 1.92
CA PRO A 211 -11.58 21.44 2.37
C PRO A 211 -11.80 22.22 3.67
N THR A 212 -10.84 22.11 4.60
CA THR A 212 -10.87 22.75 5.92
C THR A 212 -9.70 23.73 6.06
N PRO A 213 -9.74 24.92 5.44
CA PRO A 213 -8.64 25.87 5.49
C PRO A 213 -8.45 26.45 6.92
N PRO A 214 -7.19 26.60 7.39
CA PRO A 214 -6.87 27.27 8.65
C PRO A 214 -6.98 28.80 8.54
N GLU A 215 -6.67 29.55 9.61
CA GLU A 215 -6.62 31.03 9.55
C GLU A 215 -5.35 31.50 8.80
N GLU A 216 -5.50 32.38 7.80
CA GLU A 216 -4.39 32.98 7.02
C GLU A 216 -3.36 33.63 7.98
N GLY A 217 -2.11 33.14 7.93
CA GLY A 217 -1.02 33.56 8.82
C GLY A 217 -1.06 32.96 10.22
N SER A 218 -1.69 31.79 10.41
CA SER A 218 -1.62 31.05 11.68
C SER A 218 -0.28 30.31 11.84
N GLU A 219 0.49 30.74 12.84
CA GLU A 219 1.76 30.13 13.27
C GLU A 219 1.49 29.01 14.30
N GLY A 220 2.23 27.91 14.21
CA GLY A 220 2.20 26.78 15.14
C GLY A 220 2.57 25.46 14.47
N THR A 221 3.65 24.83 14.92
CA THR A 221 4.08 23.48 14.52
C THR A 221 4.01 22.56 15.74
N GLY A 222 3.17 21.52 15.71
CA GLY A 222 2.97 20.60 16.83
C GLY A 222 3.02 19.14 16.39
N THR A 223 3.86 18.36 17.07
CA THR A 223 3.82 16.89 17.00
C THR A 223 3.30 16.34 18.33
N PHE A 224 2.62 15.21 18.27
CA PHE A 224 2.05 14.50 19.41
C PHE A 224 2.30 13.00 19.28
N GLU A 225 2.10 12.29 20.40
CA GLU A 225 2.37 10.86 20.51
C GLU A 225 1.06 10.08 20.70
N VAL A 226 0.90 9.03 19.92
CA VAL A 226 -0.18 8.03 19.96
C VAL A 226 0.41 6.61 20.12
N GLY A 227 -0.44 5.59 20.03
CA GLY A 227 0.02 4.20 20.03
C GLY A 227 0.56 3.76 18.67
N SER A 228 1.42 2.72 18.69
CA SER A 228 1.87 1.96 17.50
C SER A 228 2.38 2.79 16.32
N GLU A 229 3.22 3.78 16.61
CA GLU A 229 3.89 4.62 15.60
C GLU A 229 5.18 3.97 15.06
N GLY A 230 5.53 4.28 13.82
CA GLY A 230 6.81 3.91 13.20
C GLY A 230 6.68 3.46 11.75
N SER A 231 7.79 2.99 11.18
CA SER A 231 7.76 2.24 9.92
C SER A 231 7.02 0.91 10.09
N LEU A 232 6.48 0.38 8.98
CA LEU A 232 5.90 -0.96 8.87
C LEU A 232 6.78 -2.00 9.56
N SER A 233 6.20 -2.94 10.31
CA SER A 233 6.98 -4.09 10.80
C SER A 233 7.33 -5.03 9.65
N ASP A 234 8.31 -5.92 9.85
CA ASP A 234 8.59 -7.00 8.90
C ASP A 234 7.32 -7.79 8.51
N THR A 235 6.39 -7.97 9.46
CA THR A 235 5.14 -8.70 9.24
C THR A 235 4.18 -7.93 8.34
N ASP A 236 4.04 -6.62 8.56
CA ASP A 236 3.13 -5.77 7.79
C ASP A 236 3.67 -5.53 6.39
N ARG A 237 4.99 -5.33 6.26
CA ARG A 237 5.69 -5.30 4.97
C ARG A 237 5.44 -6.59 4.21
N ASP A 238 5.79 -7.75 4.78
CA ASP A 238 5.68 -9.03 4.08
C ASP A 238 4.22 -9.37 3.69
N ALA A 239 3.23 -8.95 4.50
CA ALA A 239 1.81 -9.05 4.16
C ALA A 239 1.43 -8.13 2.98
N LEU A 240 1.90 -6.88 2.96
CA LEU A 240 1.71 -5.97 1.83
C LEU A 240 2.38 -6.51 0.54
N LEU A 241 3.56 -7.14 0.62
CA LEU A 241 4.21 -7.77 -0.53
C LEU A 241 3.41 -8.96 -1.10
N GLU A 242 2.63 -9.66 -0.27
CA GLU A 242 1.73 -10.74 -0.73
C GLU A 242 0.46 -10.19 -1.40
N LEU A 243 -0.08 -9.07 -0.88
CA LEU A 243 -1.30 -8.44 -1.35
C LEU A 243 -1.07 -7.63 -2.64
N PHE A 244 0.05 -6.93 -2.73
CA PHE A 244 0.49 -6.15 -3.91
C PHE A 244 1.27 -7.02 -4.92
N ALA A 245 0.70 -8.18 -5.27
CA ALA A 245 1.31 -9.16 -6.17
C ALA A 245 0.84 -9.06 -7.64
N ASP A 246 0.15 -7.98 -8.03
CA ASP A 246 -0.29 -7.76 -9.41
C ASP A 246 0.83 -7.27 -10.32
N ASN A 247 0.64 -7.43 -11.63
CA ASN A 247 1.76 -7.45 -12.58
C ASN A 247 1.33 -6.96 -13.97
N TRP A 248 1.45 -5.64 -14.17
CA TRP A 248 1.12 -4.94 -15.41
C TRP A 248 2.30 -4.87 -16.41
N THR A 249 3.55 -5.04 -15.95
CA THR A 249 4.75 -5.08 -16.80
C THR A 249 5.08 -6.47 -17.34
N ASN A 250 5.78 -6.53 -18.47
CA ASN A 250 6.33 -7.76 -19.03
C ASN A 250 7.37 -8.48 -18.12
N ASN A 251 7.96 -9.58 -18.60
CA ASN A 251 8.98 -10.33 -17.84
C ASN A 251 10.33 -9.61 -17.78
N ASP A 252 10.75 -8.97 -18.86
CA ASP A 252 12.12 -8.46 -19.03
C ASP A 252 12.36 -7.21 -18.14
N GLN A 253 11.28 -6.49 -17.80
CA GLN A 253 11.27 -5.41 -16.79
C GLN A 253 11.26 -5.90 -15.33
N ARG A 254 11.09 -7.21 -15.09
CA ARG A 254 11.06 -7.86 -13.77
C ARG A 254 12.22 -8.84 -13.53
N GLU A 255 13.21 -8.87 -14.43
CA GLU A 255 14.45 -9.62 -14.21
C GLU A 255 15.44 -8.76 -13.41
N ILE A 256 15.65 -9.12 -12.14
CA ILE A 256 16.57 -8.43 -11.22
C ILE A 256 17.72 -9.38 -10.89
N ASP A 257 18.96 -8.94 -11.17
CA ASP A 257 20.19 -9.75 -11.08
C ASP A 257 20.15 -11.11 -11.81
N GLY A 258 19.29 -11.24 -12.83
CA GLY A 258 19.09 -12.48 -13.60
C GLY A 258 18.04 -13.42 -13.02
N GLU A 259 17.28 -12.99 -12.00
CA GLU A 259 16.14 -13.73 -11.43
C GLU A 259 14.84 -12.96 -11.71
N LEU A 260 13.83 -13.66 -12.28
CA LEU A 260 12.51 -13.09 -12.52
C LEU A 260 11.74 -12.96 -11.20
N ARG A 261 11.39 -11.73 -10.82
CA ARG A 261 10.64 -11.41 -9.60
C ARG A 261 9.14 -11.31 -9.85
N ALA A 262 8.38 -11.34 -8.74
CA ALA A 262 6.95 -11.04 -8.71
C ALA A 262 6.66 -9.52 -8.72
N TYR A 263 7.70 -8.71 -8.56
CA TYR A 263 7.69 -7.25 -8.43
C TYR A 263 8.66 -6.62 -9.44
N THR A 264 8.63 -5.29 -9.59
CA THR A 264 9.66 -4.52 -10.31
C THR A 264 10.62 -3.88 -9.29
N PRO A 265 11.82 -3.38 -9.69
CA PRO A 265 12.80 -2.86 -8.73
C PRO A 265 12.20 -1.85 -7.75
N ALA A 266 12.27 -2.17 -6.45
CA ALA A 266 11.69 -1.43 -5.32
C ALA A 266 10.15 -1.25 -5.31
N HIS A 267 9.38 -1.76 -6.28
CA HIS A 267 7.94 -1.47 -6.44
C HIS A 267 7.06 -2.74 -6.46
N VAL A 268 6.01 -2.75 -5.63
CA VAL A 268 4.92 -3.74 -5.64
C VAL A 268 3.58 -3.08 -6.01
N TRP A 269 2.67 -3.83 -6.64
CA TRP A 269 1.52 -3.29 -7.37
C TRP A 269 0.22 -4.04 -7.09
N TRP A 270 -0.90 -3.32 -7.08
CA TRP A 270 -2.25 -3.85 -6.88
C TRP A 270 -3.23 -3.18 -7.87
N GLU A 271 -4.11 -3.98 -8.49
CA GLU A 271 -5.28 -3.49 -9.25
C GLU A 271 -6.49 -3.43 -8.28
N PRO A 272 -6.89 -2.25 -7.75
CA PRO A 272 -7.97 -2.16 -6.77
C PRO A 272 -9.37 -2.38 -7.41
N PRO A 273 -10.33 -2.97 -6.66
CA PRO A 273 -11.72 -2.98 -7.09
C PRO A 273 -12.29 -1.56 -7.06
N THR A 274 -12.88 -1.15 -8.18
CA THR A 274 -13.41 0.20 -8.41
C THR A 274 -14.77 0.12 -9.11
N GLU A 275 -15.67 1.09 -8.85
CA GLU A 275 -17.08 1.03 -9.27
C GLU A 275 -17.20 0.98 -10.81
N ASN A 276 -16.30 1.63 -11.54
CA ASN A 276 -16.35 1.76 -12.99
C ASN A 276 -15.42 0.83 -13.77
N ASP A 277 -14.70 -0.11 -13.11
CA ASP A 277 -13.73 -1.02 -13.76
C ASP A 277 -12.60 -0.19 -14.42
N SER A 278 -12.01 0.71 -13.63
CA SER A 278 -10.96 1.67 -14.02
C SER A 278 -9.64 0.97 -14.36
N ASP A 279 -8.89 1.52 -15.32
CA ASP A 279 -7.54 1.03 -15.67
C ASP A 279 -6.47 1.64 -14.71
N THR A 280 -6.77 1.68 -13.40
CA THR A 280 -5.92 2.22 -12.32
C THR A 280 -5.09 1.13 -11.66
N ILE A 281 -3.83 1.43 -11.31
CA ILE A 281 -2.99 0.64 -10.42
C ILE A 281 -2.58 1.46 -9.20
N VAL A 282 -2.38 0.78 -8.07
CA VAL A 282 -1.91 1.36 -6.80
C VAL A 282 -0.60 0.67 -6.42
N PHE A 283 0.39 1.42 -5.88
CA PHE A 283 1.73 0.88 -5.65
C PHE A 283 2.42 1.40 -4.39
N LEU A 284 3.40 0.61 -3.94
CA LEU A 284 4.28 0.89 -2.81
C LEU A 284 5.73 0.86 -3.30
N HIS A 285 6.51 1.90 -2.98
CA HIS A 285 7.92 2.04 -3.33
C HIS A 285 8.77 2.06 -2.04
N PHE A 286 9.70 1.10 -1.94
CA PHE A 286 10.53 0.84 -0.77
C PHE A 286 11.97 1.38 -0.89
N ASP A 287 12.70 1.45 0.23
CA ASP A 287 14.09 1.94 0.28
C ASP A 287 15.14 1.05 -0.41
N ASP A 288 14.83 -0.25 -0.61
CA ASP A 288 15.71 -1.21 -1.30
C ASP A 288 15.10 -1.74 -2.62
N PRO A 289 15.89 -1.91 -3.70
CA PRO A 289 15.48 -2.57 -4.94
C PRO A 289 14.86 -3.97 -4.79
N ASN A 290 15.17 -4.69 -3.70
CA ASN A 290 14.44 -5.87 -3.25
C ASN A 290 13.53 -5.50 -2.06
N PRO A 291 12.20 -5.39 -2.26
CA PRO A 291 11.26 -5.13 -1.16
C PRO A 291 11.29 -6.16 -0.02
N GLU A 292 11.79 -7.38 -0.24
CA GLU A 292 11.99 -8.40 0.82
C GLU A 292 13.17 -8.06 1.77
N GLU A 293 14.07 -7.15 1.38
CA GLU A 293 15.22 -6.67 2.17
C GLU A 293 15.06 -5.20 2.62
N ALA A 294 13.94 -4.56 2.27
CA ALA A 294 13.63 -3.18 2.61
C ALA A 294 13.29 -2.95 4.08
N ASN A 295 13.66 -1.78 4.59
CA ASN A 295 13.40 -1.31 5.96
C ASN A 295 12.20 -0.35 6.00
N ASP A 296 11.98 0.41 4.93
CA ASP A 296 11.17 1.62 4.94
C ASP A 296 10.34 1.77 3.65
N LEU A 297 9.06 2.06 3.80
CA LEU A 297 8.23 2.59 2.71
C LEU A 297 8.59 4.06 2.49
N ILE A 298 9.01 4.43 1.28
CA ILE A 298 9.48 5.78 0.94
C ILE A 298 8.46 6.56 0.10
N TYR A 299 7.77 5.91 -0.84
CA TYR A 299 6.60 6.48 -1.52
C TYR A 299 5.42 5.52 -1.50
N PHE A 300 4.24 6.11 -1.36
CA PHE A 300 3.00 5.56 -1.88
C PHE A 300 2.76 6.14 -3.29
N GLY A 301 2.06 5.44 -4.17
CA GLY A 301 1.67 6.02 -5.45
C GLY A 301 0.53 5.31 -6.17
N MET A 302 0.11 5.93 -7.27
CA MET A 302 -0.87 5.37 -8.19
C MET A 302 -0.42 5.55 -9.64
N GLY A 303 -0.93 4.70 -10.51
CA GLY A 303 -0.80 4.83 -11.95
C GLY A 303 -2.15 4.78 -12.66
N GLN A 304 -2.33 5.60 -13.69
CA GLN A 304 -3.45 5.50 -14.63
C GLN A 304 -2.92 5.02 -15.98
N ALA A 305 -3.52 3.97 -16.54
CA ALA A 305 -3.12 3.47 -17.86
C ALA A 305 -3.42 4.49 -18.96
N GLY A 306 -2.51 4.59 -19.94
CA GLY A 306 -2.63 5.50 -21.08
C GLY A 306 -1.48 5.34 -22.08
N ASN A 307 -1.49 6.14 -23.14
CA ASN A 307 -0.34 6.28 -24.03
C ASN A 307 0.55 7.44 -23.54
N PHE A 308 1.81 7.48 -24.00
CA PHE A 308 2.73 8.58 -23.71
C PHE A 308 2.35 9.87 -24.48
N THR A 309 1.28 10.54 -24.06
CA THR A 309 0.78 11.81 -24.62
C THR A 309 0.25 12.74 -23.53
N ASN A 310 0.16 14.04 -23.83
CA ASN A 310 -0.43 15.04 -22.95
C ASN A 310 -1.96 14.92 -22.81
N ASP A 311 -2.65 14.29 -23.77
CA ASP A 311 -4.11 14.09 -23.75
C ASP A 311 -4.52 12.87 -22.89
N ASP A 312 -3.61 11.91 -22.68
CA ASP A 312 -3.81 10.69 -21.87
C ASP A 312 -3.21 10.78 -20.46
N ASN A 313 -2.55 11.90 -20.10
CA ASN A 313 -2.06 12.17 -18.75
C ASN A 313 -3.21 12.79 -17.92
N PRO A 314 -3.62 12.21 -16.76
CA PRO A 314 -4.79 12.69 -16.01
C PRO A 314 -4.61 14.11 -15.46
N ASN A 315 -3.43 14.42 -14.95
CA ASN A 315 -3.07 15.72 -14.39
C ASN A 315 -1.55 15.91 -14.52
N GLN A 316 -1.14 16.73 -15.49
CA GLN A 316 0.27 16.90 -15.89
C GLN A 316 1.15 17.57 -14.83
N ASP A 317 0.56 18.24 -13.83
CA ASP A 317 1.32 18.88 -12.74
C ASP A 317 1.68 17.86 -11.64
N ASP A 318 0.90 16.78 -11.45
CA ASP A 318 1.10 15.75 -10.43
C ASP A 318 1.63 14.41 -11.00
N PHE A 319 1.05 13.92 -12.11
CA PHE A 319 1.50 12.70 -12.82
C PHE A 319 2.74 13.00 -13.68
N SER A 320 3.86 13.29 -13.00
CA SER A 320 5.13 13.73 -13.58
C SER A 320 5.89 12.64 -14.34
N HIS A 321 5.55 11.36 -14.11
CA HIS A 321 6.32 10.19 -14.54
C HIS A 321 5.47 9.27 -15.42
N PHE A 322 6.09 8.57 -16.37
CA PHE A 322 5.47 7.55 -17.21
C PHE A 322 6.38 6.34 -17.33
N HIS A 323 5.78 5.14 -17.33
CA HIS A 323 6.50 3.89 -17.55
C HIS A 323 5.69 2.95 -18.44
N LYS A 324 6.34 2.41 -19.49
CA LYS A 324 5.72 1.51 -20.47
C LYS A 324 5.38 0.16 -19.85
N SER A 325 4.38 -0.53 -20.40
CA SER A 325 4.04 -1.91 -20.03
C SER A 325 5.01 -2.95 -20.63
N GLU A 326 5.60 -2.64 -21.78
CA GLU A 326 6.52 -3.50 -22.55
C GLU A 326 7.84 -2.78 -22.87
N ALA A 327 8.96 -3.30 -22.37
CA ALA A 327 10.32 -2.87 -22.71
C ALA A 327 11.35 -3.99 -22.52
N ASP A 328 12.58 -3.78 -23.04
CA ASP A 328 13.71 -4.73 -22.94
C ASP A 328 14.34 -4.83 -21.52
N SER A 329 14.00 -3.89 -20.61
CA SER A 329 14.45 -3.82 -19.20
C SER A 329 13.70 -2.70 -18.45
N TRP A 330 13.72 -2.68 -17.11
CA TRP A 330 13.11 -1.60 -16.30
C TRP A 330 13.60 -0.20 -16.72
N ASP A 331 14.92 0.03 -16.77
CA ASP A 331 15.53 1.28 -17.26
C ASP A 331 15.10 1.68 -18.68
N ALA A 332 14.63 0.73 -19.49
CA ALA A 332 14.15 0.98 -20.86
C ALA A 332 12.62 1.18 -20.92
N GLY A 333 11.89 0.87 -19.85
CA GLY A 333 10.47 1.13 -19.67
C GLY A 333 10.17 2.59 -19.30
N HIS A 334 11.07 3.25 -18.58
CA HIS A 334 10.99 4.67 -18.21
C HIS A 334 10.79 5.60 -19.43
N GLY A 335 9.72 6.40 -19.38
CA GLY A 335 9.30 7.33 -20.44
C GLY A 335 8.85 6.69 -21.74
N GLY A 336 8.15 7.43 -22.60
CA GLY A 336 7.83 6.99 -23.95
C GLY A 336 8.79 7.51 -25.02
N SER A 337 8.65 6.96 -26.22
CA SER A 337 9.38 7.32 -27.44
C SER A 337 8.46 7.65 -28.62
N SER A 338 7.16 7.35 -28.49
CA SER A 338 6.11 7.72 -29.42
C SER A 338 4.75 7.81 -28.71
N ALA A 339 3.78 8.47 -29.34
CA ALA A 339 2.39 8.51 -28.91
C ALA A 339 1.63 7.18 -29.07
N ASP A 340 2.27 6.14 -29.65
CA ASP A 340 1.77 4.76 -29.72
C ASP A 340 2.37 3.88 -28.58
N ASP A 341 3.16 4.45 -27.65
CA ASP A 341 3.79 3.71 -26.55
C ASP A 341 2.80 3.58 -25.36
N GLU A 342 2.23 2.38 -25.17
CA GLU A 342 1.29 2.02 -24.10
C GLU A 342 2.00 1.83 -22.73
N GLY A 343 1.40 2.33 -21.65
CA GLY A 343 1.96 2.26 -20.29
C GLY A 343 1.06 2.88 -19.23
N TYR A 344 1.67 3.35 -18.14
CA TYR A 344 0.99 4.07 -17.06
C TYR A 344 1.67 5.42 -16.81
N TRP A 345 0.85 6.46 -16.66
CA TRP A 345 1.23 7.71 -16.01
C TRP A 345 1.19 7.49 -14.50
N LEU A 346 2.28 7.81 -13.80
CA LEU A 346 2.46 7.58 -12.37
C LEU A 346 2.60 8.90 -11.60
N VAL A 347 1.95 8.97 -10.43
CA VAL A 347 2.20 10.00 -9.40
C VAL A 347 2.78 9.34 -8.15
N HIS A 348 3.83 9.93 -7.60
CA HIS A 348 4.54 9.47 -6.42
C HIS A 348 4.29 10.44 -5.27
N HIS A 349 3.86 9.93 -4.12
CA HIS A 349 3.67 10.70 -2.90
C HIS A 349 4.66 10.22 -1.84
N ALA A 350 5.56 11.11 -1.41
CA ALA A 350 6.53 10.81 -0.37
C ALA A 350 5.81 10.65 0.98
N VAL A 351 5.98 9.48 1.63
CA VAL A 351 5.40 9.22 2.94
C VAL A 351 6.36 9.56 4.09
N ARG A 352 7.51 10.15 3.79
CA ARG A 352 8.52 10.65 4.73
C ARG A 352 9.41 11.66 4.02
N ASP A 353 10.14 12.49 4.77
CA ASP A 353 11.11 13.41 4.17
C ASP A 353 12.38 12.62 3.72
N LEU A 354 12.92 12.90 2.53
CA LEU A 354 13.95 12.09 1.84
C LEU A 354 15.09 12.94 1.24
N GLU A 355 16.33 12.43 1.25
CA GLU A 355 17.45 12.97 0.45
C GLU A 355 17.59 12.15 -0.85
N MET A 356 16.98 12.62 -1.94
CA MET A 356 16.92 11.92 -3.22
C MET A 356 17.98 12.41 -4.23
N PRO A 357 18.30 11.65 -5.30
CA PRO A 357 19.27 12.08 -6.32
C PRO A 357 18.92 13.38 -7.07
N TRP A 358 17.67 13.85 -6.99
CA TRP A 358 17.19 15.12 -7.55
C TRP A 358 17.16 16.28 -6.55
N GLY A 359 17.13 16.01 -5.24
CA GLY A 359 17.09 17.01 -4.18
C GLY A 359 16.52 16.45 -2.87
N ASP A 360 16.37 17.33 -1.89
CA ASP A 360 15.53 17.08 -0.71
C ASP A 360 14.06 16.99 -1.18
N VAL A 361 13.28 16.04 -0.63
CA VAL A 361 11.85 15.81 -0.92
C VAL A 361 11.11 15.77 0.41
N ASP A 362 10.14 16.67 0.59
CA ASP A 362 9.26 16.72 1.77
C ASP A 362 8.03 15.79 1.58
N ILE A 363 7.35 15.42 2.68
CA ILE A 363 6.07 14.67 2.63
C ILE A 363 5.01 15.39 1.77
N GLY A 364 4.61 14.78 0.66
CA GLY A 364 3.69 15.33 -0.34
C GLY A 364 3.89 14.71 -1.73
N VAL A 365 3.32 15.32 -2.78
CA VAL A 365 3.51 14.87 -4.17
C VAL A 365 4.94 15.19 -4.64
N ASP A 366 5.74 14.17 -4.96
CA ASP A 366 7.05 14.37 -5.58
C ASP A 366 6.92 14.62 -7.09
N ARG A 367 6.55 15.87 -7.41
CA ARG A 367 6.47 16.41 -8.78
C ARG A 367 7.85 16.45 -9.48
N ASN A 368 8.94 16.09 -8.79
CA ASN A 368 10.30 15.96 -9.33
C ASN A 368 10.76 14.49 -9.47
N PHE A 369 9.90 13.50 -9.18
CA PHE A 369 10.23 12.07 -9.27
C PHE A 369 10.51 11.64 -10.72
N MET A 370 11.79 11.59 -11.11
CA MET A 370 12.28 11.11 -12.41
C MET A 370 11.39 11.50 -13.62
N PRO A 371 11.08 12.80 -13.84
CA PRO A 371 9.98 13.21 -14.69
C PRO A 371 10.20 12.91 -16.18
N THR A 372 9.10 12.59 -16.88
CA THR A 372 9.09 12.17 -18.29
C THR A 372 8.21 13.11 -19.13
N PRO A 373 8.69 14.32 -19.47
CA PRO A 373 7.93 15.24 -20.32
C PRO A 373 7.74 14.66 -21.73
N THR A 374 6.56 14.89 -22.31
CA THR A 374 6.29 14.60 -23.73
C THR A 374 6.86 15.70 -24.65
N ASP A 375 6.86 15.46 -25.96
CA ASP A 375 7.46 16.34 -26.99
C ASP A 375 6.44 17.23 -27.76
N ASP A 376 5.12 17.12 -27.47
CA ASP A 376 4.00 17.66 -28.29
C ASP A 376 3.37 19.00 -27.81
#